data_AF-A0A938GE11-F1
#
_entry.id   AF-A0A938GE11-F1
#
_cell.length_a   1.000
_cell.length_b   1.000
_cell.length_c   1.000
_cell.angle_alpha   90.00
_cell.angle_beta   90.00
_cell.angle_gamma   90.00
#
_symmetry.space_group_name_H-M   'P 1'
#
loop_
_entity.id
_entity.type
_entity.pdbx_description
1 polymer ?
#
loop_
_entity_poly.entity_id
_entity_poly.type
_entity_poly.pdbx_seq_one_letter_code
_entity_poly.pdbx_strand_id
1 'polypeptide(L)'
;MRLTTSTTVPWKHPFFAACAMLVLHAHPSWAEDLPIREIKLPPLVVNGQPARAHTQGLEVLGAKFYVTARRDDVLPKRALLLRTDAARADWDVWDITPVDPRGMVTTLDHPGGMQSDGTRLWIPLAESKRQGRSVIRAFPIVRLIPGQALEPDFQFEVNDHIGAVAVDPEHKLVLGANWDTEAVYVWDFHGRLQRTLKGSALTERGLGVVSGTDGRAGLAVQDWKFQGDHLFASGLFRTPGGTAEPPQSRWITFGGFLESEFRQKSVALPVRHRVELGQEGMAVLEQTVYFLPEDLGPSSRLFSVPRAELEN
;
A
#
# COMPACT_ATOMS: atom_id res chain seq x y z
N MET A 1 51.69 55.23 39.93
CA MET A 1 51.03 54.25 40.81
C MET A 1 49.58 54.13 40.37
N ARG A 2 49.21 53.00 39.73
CA ARG A 2 47.85 52.53 39.37
C ARG A 2 47.03 53.42 38.41
N LEU A 3 46.18 52.94 37.50
CA LEU A 3 45.88 51.64 36.88
C LEU A 3 45.02 51.96 35.64
N THR A 4 45.11 51.09 34.64
CA THR A 4 44.42 51.03 33.35
C THR A 4 42.89 50.84 33.42
N THR A 5 42.16 51.36 32.43
CA THR A 5 40.96 50.76 31.76
C THR A 5 40.72 51.55 30.47
N SER A 6 40.91 51.05 29.24
CA SER A 6 40.32 49.93 28.48
C SER A 6 38.81 50.04 28.24
N THR A 7 38.50 50.04 26.94
CA THR A 7 37.25 50.19 26.20
C THR A 7 36.23 49.07 26.40
N THR A 8 34.94 49.39 26.26
CA THR A 8 33.92 48.48 25.71
C THR A 8 32.87 49.24 24.90
N VAL A 9 32.62 48.75 23.69
CA VAL A 9 31.57 49.16 22.74
C VAL A 9 30.34 48.27 23.00
N PRO A 10 29.08 48.78 22.90
CA PRO A 10 27.90 47.97 23.20
C PRO A 10 27.55 47.06 22.02
N TRP A 11 27.56 45.75 22.26
CA TRP A 11 27.00 44.76 21.35
C TRP A 11 25.49 44.69 21.56
N LYS A 12 24.71 45.01 20.51
CA LYS A 12 23.26 44.82 20.50
C LYS A 12 22.98 43.34 20.19
N HIS A 13 22.46 42.61 21.15
CA HIS A 13 21.87 41.29 20.91
C HIS A 13 20.56 41.45 20.14
N PRO A 14 20.36 40.78 18.98
CA PRO A 14 19.03 40.64 18.42
C PRO A 14 18.23 39.66 19.28
N PHE A 15 17.05 40.08 19.72
CA PHE A 15 16.02 39.22 20.28
C PHE A 15 15.65 38.15 19.25
N PHE A 16 16.07 36.91 19.47
CA PHE A 16 15.48 35.76 18.80
C PHE A 16 14.10 35.52 19.43
N ALA A 17 13.05 35.93 18.73
CA ALA A 17 11.71 35.45 19.02
C ALA A 17 11.66 33.96 18.67
N ALA A 18 11.78 33.10 19.68
CA ALA A 18 11.47 31.69 19.54
C ALA A 18 9.96 31.57 19.29
N CYS A 19 9.57 31.45 18.02
CA CYS A 19 8.24 30.98 17.66
C CYS A 19 8.14 29.53 18.11
N ALA A 20 7.55 29.31 19.28
CA ALA A 20 7.09 27.99 19.68
C ALA A 20 6.02 27.55 18.67
N MET A 21 6.44 26.73 17.69
CA MET A 21 5.51 25.96 16.86
C MET A 21 4.79 24.99 17.79
N LEU A 22 3.57 25.35 18.20
CA LEU A 22 2.65 24.44 18.86
C LEU A 22 2.32 23.35 17.83
N VAL A 23 3.04 22.22 17.90
CA VAL A 23 2.61 21.00 17.23
C VAL A 23 1.35 20.54 17.98
N LEU A 24 0.19 20.94 17.46
CA LEU A 24 -1.10 20.36 17.83
C LEU A 24 -0.95 18.85 17.60
N HIS A 25 -0.77 18.11 18.68
CA HIS A 25 -0.89 16.66 18.66
C HIS A 25 -2.36 16.39 18.38
N ALA A 26 -2.68 16.13 17.11
CA ALA A 26 -3.97 15.56 16.75
C ALA A 26 -4.09 14.27 17.56
N HIS A 27 -4.98 14.26 18.55
CA HIS A 27 -5.37 13.04 19.21
C HIS A 27 -5.81 12.08 18.10
N PRO A 28 -5.23 10.86 18.00
CA PRO A 28 -5.78 9.87 17.08
C PRO A 28 -7.26 9.71 17.46
N SER A 29 -8.19 9.95 16.55
CA SER A 29 -9.57 9.54 16.76
C SER A 29 -9.56 8.01 16.80
N TRP A 30 -9.79 7.46 17.99
CA TRP A 30 -9.98 6.01 18.14
C TRP A 30 -11.38 5.69 17.66
N ALA A 31 -11.47 4.95 16.56
CA ALA A 31 -12.73 4.56 15.98
C ALA A 31 -13.20 3.22 16.60
N GLU A 32 -13.42 3.19 17.92
CA GLU A 32 -13.82 1.96 18.63
C GLU A 32 -15.18 1.40 18.14
N ASP A 33 -16.02 2.27 17.57
CA ASP A 33 -17.39 1.96 17.12
C ASP A 33 -17.55 1.87 15.58
N LEU A 34 -16.48 1.63 14.82
CA LEU A 34 -16.64 1.45 13.36
C LEU A 34 -17.62 0.31 13.04
N PRO A 35 -18.67 0.56 12.24
CA PRO A 35 -19.63 -0.45 11.80
C PRO A 35 -18.95 -1.37 10.78
N ILE A 36 -18.21 -2.34 11.29
CA ILE A 36 -17.45 -3.31 10.51
C ILE A 36 -18.33 -4.52 10.22
N ARG A 37 -18.55 -4.80 8.93
CA ARG A 37 -19.24 -6.01 8.47
C ARG A 37 -18.24 -7.03 7.95
N GLU A 38 -18.35 -8.25 8.47
CA GLU A 38 -17.62 -9.42 7.98
C GLU A 38 -18.33 -10.04 6.77
N ILE A 39 -17.56 -10.37 5.74
CA ILE A 39 -17.97 -11.07 4.52
C ILE A 39 -17.13 -12.34 4.42
N LYS A 40 -17.79 -13.49 4.47
CA LYS A 40 -17.12 -14.78 4.28
C LYS A 40 -16.79 -14.97 2.81
N LEU A 41 -15.56 -15.39 2.54
CA LEU A 41 -15.11 -15.79 1.21
C LEU A 41 -15.03 -17.31 1.12
N PRO A 42 -15.17 -17.89 -0.09
CA PRO A 42 -15.02 -19.33 -0.26
C PRO A 42 -13.62 -19.82 0.09
N PRO A 43 -13.46 -21.09 0.51
CA PRO A 43 -12.15 -21.67 0.76
C PRO A 43 -11.29 -21.65 -0.50
N LEU A 44 -9.99 -21.40 -0.35
CA LEU A 44 -9.07 -21.44 -1.48
C LEU A 44 -8.78 -22.90 -1.89
N VAL A 45 -9.20 -23.24 -3.10
CA VAL A 45 -8.93 -24.52 -3.76
C VAL A 45 -8.25 -24.23 -5.09
N VAL A 46 -7.10 -24.86 -5.33
CA VAL A 46 -6.35 -24.73 -6.58
C VAL A 46 -6.16 -26.12 -7.17
N ASN A 47 -6.60 -26.33 -8.41
CA ASN A 47 -6.57 -27.63 -9.09
C ASN A 47 -7.25 -28.75 -8.28
N GLY A 48 -8.38 -28.43 -7.64
CA GLY A 48 -9.16 -29.38 -6.83
C GLY A 48 -8.55 -29.73 -5.48
N GLN A 49 -7.44 -29.11 -5.08
CA GLN A 49 -6.79 -29.34 -3.79
C GLN A 49 -6.91 -28.10 -2.89
N PRO A 50 -7.14 -28.27 -1.58
CA PRO A 50 -7.01 -27.17 -0.63
C PRO A 50 -5.64 -26.50 -0.77
N ALA A 51 -5.61 -25.18 -0.78
CA ALA A 51 -4.37 -24.43 -0.92
C ALA A 51 -4.31 -23.29 0.11
N ARG A 52 -3.10 -22.75 0.30
CA ARG A 52 -2.88 -21.51 1.06
C ARG A 52 -2.11 -20.51 0.24
N ALA A 53 -2.48 -19.24 0.35
CA ALA A 53 -1.77 -18.16 -0.29
C ALA A 53 -1.73 -16.94 0.63
N HIS A 54 -0.55 -16.34 0.74
CA HIS A 54 -0.35 -15.11 1.48
C HIS A 54 -0.98 -13.95 0.70
N THR A 55 -1.99 -13.30 1.28
CA THR A 55 -2.67 -12.17 0.65
C THR A 55 -1.69 -11.02 0.45
N GLN A 56 -1.87 -10.23 -0.61
CA GLN A 56 -1.02 -9.07 -0.89
C GLN A 56 -1.86 -7.83 -1.22
N GLY A 57 -2.77 -7.94 -2.18
CA GLY A 57 -3.58 -6.82 -2.64
C GLY A 57 -5.04 -7.19 -2.86
N LEU A 58 -5.91 -6.19 -2.81
CA LEU A 58 -7.35 -6.32 -3.03
C LEU A 58 -7.83 -5.26 -4.01
N GLU A 59 -8.75 -5.64 -4.90
CA GLU A 59 -9.50 -4.72 -5.75
C GLU A 59 -10.96 -5.18 -5.83
N VAL A 60 -11.89 -4.22 -5.92
CA VAL A 60 -13.33 -4.52 -6.04
C VAL A 60 -13.88 -3.89 -7.30
N LEU A 61 -14.37 -4.71 -8.23
CA LEU A 61 -15.01 -4.24 -9.46
C LEU A 61 -16.43 -4.79 -9.56
N GLY A 62 -17.41 -3.90 -9.42
CA GLY A 62 -18.81 -4.29 -9.28
C GLY A 62 -19.00 -5.17 -8.05
N ALA A 63 -19.54 -6.37 -8.24
CA ALA A 63 -19.74 -7.34 -7.15
C ALA A 63 -18.56 -8.30 -6.93
N LYS A 64 -17.47 -8.16 -7.69
CA LYS A 64 -16.36 -9.12 -7.70
C LYS A 64 -15.19 -8.61 -6.89
N PHE A 65 -14.60 -9.53 -6.12
CA PHE A 65 -13.34 -9.35 -5.41
C PHE A 65 -12.21 -9.91 -6.26
N TYR A 66 -11.17 -9.12 -6.44
CA TYR A 66 -9.91 -9.52 -7.06
C TYR A 66 -8.83 -9.48 -5.99
N VAL A 67 -8.04 -10.54 -5.90
CA VAL A 67 -6.99 -10.65 -4.88
C VAL A 67 -5.69 -11.05 -5.54
N THR A 68 -4.61 -10.33 -5.24
CA THR A 68 -3.26 -10.81 -5.50
C THR A 68 -2.76 -11.55 -4.27
N ALA A 69 -2.14 -12.71 -4.48
CA ALA A 69 -1.64 -13.52 -3.38
C ALA A 69 -0.40 -14.33 -3.80
N ARG A 70 0.53 -14.54 -2.87
CA ARG A 70 1.67 -15.42 -3.06
C ARG A 70 1.35 -16.81 -2.54
N ARG A 71 1.40 -17.81 -3.41
CA ARG A 71 1.23 -19.21 -3.03
C ARG A 71 2.53 -19.75 -2.43
N ASP A 72 2.57 -19.79 -1.11
CA ASP A 72 3.75 -20.20 -0.32
C ASP A 72 3.84 -21.71 -0.07
N ASP A 73 2.78 -22.47 -0.36
CA ASP A 73 2.69 -23.92 -0.13
C ASP A 73 3.24 -24.79 -1.28
N VAL A 74 3.86 -24.18 -2.29
CA VAL A 74 4.47 -24.85 -3.45
C VAL A 74 5.89 -24.34 -3.72
N LEU A 75 6.70 -25.18 -4.39
CA LEU A 75 8.06 -24.84 -4.82
C LEU A 75 8.22 -25.08 -6.33
N PRO A 76 8.66 -24.08 -7.12
CA PRO A 76 8.88 -22.69 -6.71
C PRO A 76 7.56 -22.02 -6.27
N LYS A 77 7.65 -20.95 -5.49
CA LYS A 77 6.48 -20.13 -5.12
C LYS A 77 5.81 -19.55 -6.36
N ARG A 78 4.55 -19.14 -6.24
CA ARG A 78 3.77 -18.58 -7.34
C ARG A 78 3.07 -17.29 -6.96
N ALA A 79 3.07 -16.33 -7.88
CA ALA A 79 2.21 -15.16 -7.83
C ALA A 79 0.85 -15.52 -8.45
N LEU A 80 -0.22 -15.31 -7.69
CA LEU A 80 -1.58 -15.58 -8.14
C LEU A 80 -2.36 -14.27 -8.30
N LEU A 81 -3.21 -14.24 -9.33
CA LEU A 81 -4.40 -13.39 -9.37
C LEU A 81 -5.62 -14.28 -9.16
N LEU A 82 -6.48 -13.87 -8.24
CA LEU A 82 -7.65 -14.62 -7.82
C LEU A 82 -8.90 -13.75 -7.99
N ARG A 83 -10.03 -14.36 -8.33
CA ARG A 83 -11.31 -13.66 -8.41
C ARG A 83 -12.44 -14.48 -7.82
N THR A 84 -13.30 -13.84 -7.03
CA THR A 84 -14.54 -14.43 -6.51
C THR A 84 -15.61 -13.35 -6.32
N ASP A 85 -16.75 -13.73 -5.76
CA ASP A 85 -17.76 -12.82 -5.23
C ASP A 85 -18.39 -13.45 -3.98
N ALA A 86 -19.18 -12.67 -3.23
CA ALA A 86 -19.75 -13.12 -1.95
C ALA A 86 -20.77 -14.27 -2.08
N ALA A 87 -21.29 -14.53 -3.28
CA ALA A 87 -22.28 -15.58 -3.53
C ALA A 87 -21.65 -16.87 -4.08
N ARG A 88 -20.38 -16.83 -4.51
CA ARG A 88 -19.67 -17.96 -5.09
C ARG A 88 -19.11 -18.92 -4.03
N ALA A 89 -18.99 -20.17 -4.44
CA ALA A 89 -18.40 -21.24 -3.65
C ALA A 89 -16.93 -21.51 -4.00
N ASP A 90 -16.38 -20.80 -5.00
CA ASP A 90 -15.07 -21.06 -5.58
C ASP A 90 -14.32 -19.79 -5.98
N TRP A 91 -13.09 -19.98 -6.45
CA TRP A 91 -12.21 -18.94 -6.96
C TRP A 91 -11.88 -19.22 -8.42
N ASP A 92 -11.93 -18.18 -9.25
CA ASP A 92 -11.18 -18.19 -10.50
C ASP A 92 -9.71 -17.91 -10.16
N VAL A 93 -8.79 -18.69 -10.72
CA VAL A 93 -7.36 -18.67 -10.37
C VAL A 93 -6.51 -18.52 -11.61
N TRP A 94 -5.60 -17.53 -11.60
CA TRP A 94 -4.57 -17.35 -12.61
C TRP A 94 -3.19 -17.35 -11.94
N ASP A 95 -2.27 -18.16 -12.47
CA ASP A 95 -0.85 -18.04 -12.16
C ASP A 95 -0.28 -16.92 -13.03
N ILE A 96 0.11 -15.82 -12.40
CA ILE A 96 0.64 -14.63 -13.08
C ILE A 96 2.16 -14.54 -12.95
N THR A 97 2.81 -15.59 -12.42
CA THR A 97 4.25 -15.61 -12.23
C THR A 97 4.95 -15.49 -13.59
N PRO A 98 5.85 -14.52 -13.80
CA PRO A 98 6.54 -14.36 -15.07
C PRO A 98 7.40 -15.60 -15.37
N VAL A 99 7.43 -15.99 -16.64
CA VAL A 99 8.34 -16.99 -17.17
C VAL A 99 9.46 -16.31 -17.97
N ASP A 100 10.65 -16.91 -17.95
CA ASP A 100 11.76 -16.49 -18.79
C ASP A 100 11.55 -16.93 -20.26
N PRO A 101 12.42 -16.54 -21.21
CA PRO A 101 12.29 -16.94 -22.62
C PRO A 101 12.36 -18.46 -22.88
N ARG A 102 12.75 -19.27 -21.89
CA ARG A 102 12.77 -20.73 -21.96
C ARG A 102 11.50 -21.36 -21.36
N GLY A 103 10.55 -20.54 -20.91
CA GLY A 103 9.33 -20.98 -20.24
C GLY A 103 9.54 -21.37 -18.78
N MET A 104 10.69 -21.05 -18.18
CA MET A 104 10.96 -21.34 -16.78
C MET A 104 10.43 -20.24 -15.89
N VAL A 105 9.77 -20.61 -14.80
CA VAL A 105 9.25 -19.65 -13.82
C VAL A 105 10.40 -18.83 -13.21
N THR A 106 10.21 -17.52 -13.16
CA THR A 106 11.18 -16.57 -12.59
C THR A 106 11.07 -16.45 -11.07
N THR A 107 11.95 -15.64 -10.47
CA THR A 107 11.94 -15.26 -9.05
C THR A 107 10.91 -14.18 -8.69
N LEU A 108 10.14 -13.69 -9.66
CA LEU A 108 9.14 -12.62 -9.48
C LEU A 108 7.83 -13.22 -8.94
N ASP A 109 7.92 -13.80 -7.75
CA ASP A 109 6.89 -14.59 -7.08
C ASP A 109 6.04 -13.79 -6.08
N HIS A 110 6.36 -12.51 -5.87
CA HIS A 110 5.72 -11.65 -4.88
C HIS A 110 4.82 -10.63 -5.57
N PRO A 111 3.53 -10.93 -5.80
CA PRO A 111 2.62 -9.90 -6.27
C PRO A 111 2.37 -8.90 -5.14
N GLY A 112 2.04 -7.66 -5.47
CA GLY A 112 1.75 -6.62 -4.46
C GLY A 112 0.31 -6.12 -4.49
N GLY A 113 0.07 -5.05 -3.73
CA GLY A 113 -1.12 -4.21 -3.83
C GLY A 113 -1.36 -3.75 -5.27
N MET A 114 -2.61 -3.76 -5.72
CA MET A 114 -2.98 -3.53 -7.11
C MET A 114 -4.08 -2.50 -7.25
N GLN A 115 -4.25 -1.96 -8.46
CA GLN A 115 -5.41 -1.13 -8.75
C GLN A 115 -5.89 -1.26 -10.21
N SER A 116 -7.19 -1.13 -10.42
CA SER A 116 -7.82 -1.00 -11.73
C SER A 116 -7.79 0.44 -12.27
N ASP A 117 -7.47 0.61 -13.56
CA ASP A 117 -7.72 1.86 -14.30
C ASP A 117 -9.11 1.92 -14.97
N GLY A 118 -9.95 0.90 -14.72
CA GLY A 118 -11.25 0.71 -15.35
C GLY A 118 -11.22 -0.22 -16.58
N THR A 119 -10.06 -0.39 -17.22
CA THR A 119 -9.87 -1.29 -18.37
C THR A 119 -8.83 -2.39 -18.11
N ARG A 120 -7.87 -2.12 -17.23
CA ARG A 120 -6.76 -2.99 -16.87
C ARG A 120 -6.59 -3.06 -15.36
N LEU A 121 -6.14 -4.20 -14.87
CA LEU A 121 -5.59 -4.34 -13.52
C LEU A 121 -4.07 -4.17 -13.57
N TRP A 122 -3.57 -3.18 -12.83
CA TRP A 122 -2.14 -2.92 -12.69
C TRP A 122 -1.61 -3.63 -11.46
N ILE A 123 -0.65 -4.53 -11.65
CA ILE A 123 -0.14 -5.43 -10.62
C ILE A 123 1.40 -5.39 -10.64
N PRO A 124 2.06 -5.04 -9.52
CA PRO A 124 3.50 -5.24 -9.37
C PRO A 124 3.79 -6.71 -9.07
N LEU A 125 4.82 -7.26 -9.70
CA LEU A 125 5.38 -8.57 -9.39
C LEU A 125 6.85 -8.39 -9.05
N ALA A 126 7.21 -8.61 -7.80
CA ALA A 126 8.54 -8.38 -7.26
C ALA A 126 9.25 -9.69 -6.89
N GLU A 127 10.58 -9.63 -6.78
CA GLU A 127 11.32 -10.66 -6.07
C GLU A 127 11.06 -10.54 -4.57
N SER A 128 10.91 -11.67 -3.85
CA SER A 128 10.72 -11.72 -2.39
C SER A 128 11.97 -11.31 -1.58
N LYS A 129 12.56 -10.14 -1.87
CA LYS A 129 13.68 -9.53 -1.15
C LYS A 129 13.63 -8.01 -1.30
N ARG A 130 14.06 -7.29 -0.27
CA ARG A 130 13.98 -5.82 -0.18
C ARG A 130 14.70 -5.07 -1.30
N GLN A 131 15.89 -5.53 -1.72
CA GLN A 131 16.64 -4.95 -2.85
C GLN A 131 16.42 -5.77 -4.13
N GLY A 132 15.20 -6.25 -4.31
CA GLY A 132 14.78 -7.01 -5.48
C GLY A 132 14.46 -6.10 -6.66
N ARG A 133 14.23 -6.73 -7.81
CA ARG A 133 13.60 -6.08 -8.97
C ARG A 133 12.11 -6.41 -9.01
N SER A 134 11.38 -5.64 -9.80
CA SER A 134 9.96 -5.88 -10.08
C SER A 134 9.66 -5.73 -11.56
N VAL A 135 8.54 -6.28 -11.98
CA VAL A 135 7.85 -5.92 -13.22
C VAL A 135 6.46 -5.41 -12.86
N ILE A 136 6.09 -4.26 -13.41
CA ILE A 136 4.71 -3.78 -13.32
C ILE A 136 3.98 -4.31 -14.56
N ARG A 137 2.86 -5.01 -14.36
CA ARG A 137 2.05 -5.59 -15.44
C ARG A 137 0.65 -5.03 -15.42
N ALA A 138 0.12 -4.72 -16.61
CA ALA A 138 -1.26 -4.34 -16.78
C ALA A 138 -2.01 -5.45 -17.54
N PHE A 139 -3.05 -5.99 -16.90
CA PHE A 139 -3.85 -7.09 -17.42
C PHE A 139 -5.22 -6.59 -17.87
N PRO A 140 -5.60 -6.74 -19.14
CA PRO A 140 -6.93 -6.34 -19.61
C PRO A 140 -8.03 -7.08 -18.87
N ILE A 141 -8.94 -6.37 -18.22
CA ILE A 141 -10.02 -6.96 -17.43
C ILE A 141 -10.92 -7.84 -18.29
N VAL A 142 -11.14 -7.44 -19.55
CA VAL A 142 -11.92 -8.19 -20.54
C VAL A 142 -11.32 -9.54 -20.91
N ARG A 143 -10.03 -9.79 -20.58
CA ARG A 143 -9.33 -11.06 -20.82
C ARG A 143 -9.28 -11.98 -19.58
N LEU A 144 -9.91 -11.59 -18.47
CA LEU A 144 -10.01 -12.41 -17.26
C LEU A 144 -11.08 -13.49 -17.42
N ILE A 145 -10.78 -14.46 -18.28
CA ILE A 145 -11.60 -15.63 -18.57
C ILE A 145 -11.08 -16.83 -17.74
N PRO A 146 -11.91 -17.43 -16.87
CA PRO A 146 -11.48 -18.56 -16.04
C PRO A 146 -10.95 -19.73 -16.88
N GLY A 147 -9.87 -20.35 -16.41
CA GLY A 147 -9.23 -21.49 -17.09
C GLY A 147 -8.38 -21.14 -18.31
N GLN A 148 -8.30 -19.87 -18.70
CA GLN A 148 -7.38 -19.41 -19.75
C GLN A 148 -6.13 -18.78 -19.15
N ALA A 149 -5.01 -18.93 -19.86
CA ALA A 149 -3.79 -18.21 -19.53
C ALA A 149 -4.02 -16.70 -19.64
N LEU A 150 -3.41 -15.95 -18.73
CA LEU A 150 -3.57 -14.50 -18.64
C LEU A 150 -2.25 -13.82 -19.01
N GLU A 151 -2.27 -13.09 -20.11
CA GLU A 151 -1.12 -12.31 -20.58
C GLU A 151 -1.36 -10.81 -20.36
N PRO A 152 -0.35 -10.05 -19.89
CA PRO A 152 -0.45 -8.61 -19.83
C PRO A 152 -0.41 -8.03 -21.25
N ASP A 153 -1.09 -6.91 -21.49
CA ASP A 153 -0.96 -6.16 -22.74
C ASP A 153 0.07 -5.03 -22.64
N PHE A 154 0.53 -4.74 -21.43
CA PHE A 154 1.57 -3.78 -21.15
C PHE A 154 2.37 -4.19 -19.90
N GLN A 155 3.68 -3.98 -19.94
CA GLN A 155 4.55 -4.17 -18.78
C GLN A 155 5.83 -3.32 -18.88
N PHE A 156 6.43 -3.01 -17.72
CA PHE A 156 7.76 -2.40 -17.66
C PHE A 156 8.53 -2.88 -16.42
N GLU A 157 9.86 -2.92 -16.54
CA GLU A 157 10.74 -3.36 -15.46
C GLU A 157 11.10 -2.21 -14.51
N VAL A 158 11.29 -2.55 -13.24
CA VAL A 158 11.72 -1.62 -12.19
C VAL A 158 12.85 -2.28 -11.40
N ASN A 159 13.98 -1.60 -11.27
CA ASN A 159 15.12 -2.09 -10.48
C ASN A 159 14.97 -1.75 -8.98
N ASP A 160 13.80 -2.08 -8.42
CA ASP A 160 13.45 -1.96 -6.99
C ASP A 160 12.29 -2.93 -6.69
N HIS A 161 12.08 -3.26 -5.41
CA HIS A 161 10.94 -4.05 -4.96
C HIS A 161 9.73 -3.14 -4.81
N ILE A 162 8.73 -3.26 -5.68
CA ILE A 162 7.48 -2.51 -5.62
C ILE A 162 6.41 -3.39 -4.97
N GLY A 163 5.98 -3.00 -3.77
CA GLY A 163 5.03 -3.76 -2.95
C GLY A 163 3.56 -3.40 -3.21
N ALA A 164 3.28 -2.22 -3.75
CA ALA A 164 1.92 -1.81 -4.10
C ALA A 164 1.91 -0.77 -5.21
N VAL A 165 0.88 -0.78 -6.06
CA VAL A 165 0.61 0.28 -7.06
C VAL A 165 -0.77 0.89 -6.91
N ALA A 166 -0.85 2.21 -7.15
CA ALA A 166 -2.09 2.96 -7.29
C ALA A 166 -2.07 3.66 -8.65
N VAL A 167 -3.24 3.78 -9.27
CA VAL A 167 -3.39 4.23 -10.65
C VAL A 167 -4.31 5.43 -10.69
N ASP A 168 -3.78 6.56 -11.16
CA ASP A 168 -4.54 7.76 -11.46
C ASP A 168 -4.89 7.76 -12.96
N PRO A 169 -6.10 7.33 -13.35
CA PRO A 169 -6.50 7.27 -14.74
C PRO A 169 -6.74 8.65 -15.36
N GLU A 170 -7.04 9.67 -14.55
CA GLU A 170 -7.30 11.03 -15.03
C GLU A 170 -6.01 11.67 -15.53
N HIS A 171 -4.94 11.58 -14.74
CA HIS A 171 -3.63 12.11 -15.09
C HIS A 171 -2.73 11.10 -15.82
N LYS A 172 -3.20 9.85 -15.98
CA LYS A 172 -2.47 8.73 -16.60
C LYS A 172 -1.15 8.44 -15.90
N LEU A 173 -1.20 8.38 -14.57
CA LEU A 173 -0.06 8.10 -13.71
C LEU A 173 -0.22 6.79 -12.96
N VAL A 174 0.90 6.10 -12.73
CA VAL A 174 1.00 4.93 -11.85
C VAL A 174 1.98 5.26 -10.76
N LEU A 175 1.55 5.14 -9.51
CA LEU A 175 2.38 5.32 -8.33
C LEU A 175 2.76 3.95 -7.79
N GLY A 176 4.05 3.72 -7.50
CA GLY A 176 4.54 2.49 -6.87
C GLY A 176 5.24 2.76 -5.55
N ALA A 177 4.77 2.14 -4.47
CA ALA A 177 5.41 2.15 -3.18
C ALA A 177 6.41 1.00 -3.13
N ASN A 178 7.67 1.30 -2.82
CA ASN A 178 8.66 0.25 -2.66
C ASN A 178 8.56 -0.42 -1.27
N TRP A 179 9.43 -1.40 -1.02
CA TRP A 179 9.51 -2.10 0.27
C TRP A 179 9.59 -1.12 1.44
N ASP A 180 8.68 -1.27 2.43
CA ASP A 180 8.51 -0.36 3.58
C ASP A 180 8.21 1.11 3.20
N THR A 181 7.85 1.38 1.94
CA THR A 181 7.53 2.71 1.40
C THR A 181 8.66 3.73 1.61
N GLU A 182 9.91 3.32 1.49
CA GLU A 182 11.07 4.22 1.56
C GLU A 182 11.21 5.11 0.31
N ALA A 183 10.53 4.72 -0.76
CA ALA A 183 10.42 5.45 -2.00
C ALA A 183 9.01 5.28 -2.58
N VAL A 184 8.49 6.35 -3.16
CA VAL A 184 7.35 6.31 -4.07
C VAL A 184 7.82 6.74 -5.45
N TYR A 185 7.63 5.87 -6.43
CA TYR A 185 7.91 6.16 -7.82
C TYR A 185 6.63 6.55 -8.54
N VAL A 186 6.72 7.50 -9.45
CA VAL A 186 5.60 7.98 -10.27
C VAL A 186 5.98 7.76 -11.73
N TRP A 187 5.25 6.88 -12.41
CA TRP A 187 5.39 6.63 -13.84
C TRP A 187 4.18 7.14 -14.60
N ASP A 188 4.34 7.39 -15.89
CA ASP A 188 3.21 7.50 -16.79
C ASP A 188 2.72 6.11 -17.25
N PHE A 189 1.61 6.06 -17.98
CA PHE A 189 1.05 4.82 -18.53
C PHE A 189 1.94 4.14 -19.61
N HIS A 190 3.07 4.75 -19.98
CA HIS A 190 4.09 4.17 -20.83
C HIS A 190 5.29 3.64 -20.02
N GLY A 191 5.20 3.63 -18.69
CA GLY A 191 6.26 3.13 -17.79
C GLY A 191 7.45 4.08 -17.68
N ARG A 192 7.34 5.32 -18.17
CA ARG A 192 8.41 6.32 -18.07
C ARG A 192 8.35 6.98 -16.70
N LEU A 193 9.45 6.91 -15.97
CA LEU A 193 9.56 7.54 -14.65
C LEU A 193 9.47 9.06 -14.78
N GLN A 194 8.48 9.65 -14.12
CA GLN A 194 8.25 11.09 -14.07
C GLN A 194 8.86 11.71 -12.81
N ARG A 195 8.73 11.03 -11.67
CA ARG A 195 9.16 11.55 -10.36
C ARG A 195 9.44 10.41 -9.38
N THR A 196 10.30 10.70 -8.41
CA THR A 196 10.52 9.83 -7.24
C THR A 196 10.43 10.68 -5.97
N LEU A 197 9.60 10.25 -5.01
CA LEU A 197 9.48 10.84 -3.68
C LEU A 197 10.28 9.98 -2.69
N LYS A 198 11.13 10.62 -1.87
CA LYS A 198 11.96 10.01 -0.83
C LYS A 198 12.18 11.00 0.31
N GLY A 199 12.64 10.53 1.47
CA GLY A 199 13.08 11.38 2.58
C GLY A 199 11.97 12.31 3.06
N SER A 200 12.26 13.62 3.17
CA SER A 200 11.32 14.61 3.72
C SER A 200 9.98 14.64 3.00
N ALA A 201 9.96 14.43 1.67
CA ALA A 201 8.72 14.40 0.90
C ALA A 201 7.76 13.28 1.35
N LEU A 202 8.30 12.14 1.81
CA LEU A 202 7.49 11.05 2.38
C LEU A 202 7.21 11.27 3.87
N THR A 203 8.17 11.82 4.61
CA THR A 203 8.00 12.17 6.03
C THR A 203 6.84 13.13 6.24
N GLU A 204 6.75 14.19 5.42
CA GLU A 204 5.65 15.16 5.45
C GLU A 204 4.29 14.49 5.24
N ARG A 205 4.25 13.41 4.44
CA ARG A 205 3.05 12.60 4.14
C ARG A 205 2.79 11.49 5.16
N GLY A 206 3.59 11.39 6.23
CA GLY A 206 3.49 10.31 7.20
C GLY A 206 3.74 8.91 6.64
N LEU A 207 4.40 8.80 5.48
CA LEU A 207 4.75 7.53 4.83
C LEU A 207 6.16 7.07 5.21
N GLY A 208 6.42 5.78 5.01
CA GLY A 208 7.62 5.05 5.41
C GLY A 208 8.94 5.78 5.28
N VAL A 209 9.62 5.97 6.41
CA VAL A 209 10.91 6.63 6.52
C VAL A 209 11.83 5.78 7.39
N VAL A 210 13.06 5.56 6.90
CA VAL A 210 14.20 5.22 7.76
C VAL A 210 14.64 6.52 8.43
N SER A 211 14.26 6.74 9.69
CA SER A 211 14.56 7.99 10.41
C SER A 211 15.88 7.83 11.17
N GLY A 212 17.00 8.21 10.55
CA GLY A 212 18.28 8.42 11.24
C GLY A 212 18.65 7.34 12.28
N THR A 213 19.13 7.77 13.45
CA THR A 213 19.53 6.90 14.57
C THR A 213 18.37 6.28 15.34
N ASP A 214 17.12 6.71 15.07
CA ASP A 214 15.96 6.46 15.93
C ASP A 214 14.96 5.44 15.34
N GLY A 215 15.36 4.76 14.26
CA GLY A 215 14.61 3.65 13.65
C GLY A 215 13.63 4.05 12.55
N ARG A 216 12.77 3.10 12.13
CA ARG A 216 11.77 3.32 11.07
C ARG A 216 10.51 3.97 11.62
N ALA A 217 9.97 4.94 10.90
CA ALA A 217 8.72 5.62 11.23
C ALA A 217 7.82 5.82 10.00
N GLY A 218 6.53 6.01 10.22
CA GLY A 218 5.54 6.22 9.16
C GLY A 218 4.83 4.94 8.72
N LEU A 219 3.96 5.09 7.73
CA LEU A 219 3.17 4.01 7.14
C LEU A 219 4.00 3.20 6.14
N ALA A 220 4.18 1.91 6.40
CA ALA A 220 4.57 0.94 5.38
C ALA A 220 3.31 0.51 4.63
N VAL A 221 3.09 1.10 3.46
CA VAL A 221 1.93 0.86 2.60
C VAL A 221 1.92 -0.60 2.15
N GLN A 222 0.78 -1.25 2.37
CA GLN A 222 0.50 -2.61 1.92
C GLN A 222 -0.39 -2.58 0.68
N ASP A 223 -1.36 -1.67 0.67
CA ASP A 223 -2.18 -1.40 -0.50
C ASP A 223 -2.66 0.06 -0.50
N TRP A 224 -2.94 0.60 -1.68
CA TRP A 224 -3.39 1.97 -1.87
C TRP A 224 -4.18 2.15 -3.17
N LYS A 225 -5.08 3.13 -3.19
CA LYS A 225 -6.05 3.35 -4.26
C LYS A 225 -6.20 4.83 -4.56
N PHE A 226 -6.23 5.18 -5.84
CA PHE A 226 -6.74 6.48 -6.29
C PHE A 226 -8.24 6.43 -6.55
N GLN A 227 -8.97 7.47 -6.16
CA GLN A 227 -10.34 7.69 -6.60
C GLN A 227 -10.57 9.20 -6.73
N GLY A 228 -10.73 9.68 -7.97
CA GLY A 228 -10.71 11.11 -8.26
C GLY A 228 -9.35 11.72 -7.90
N ASP A 229 -9.37 12.87 -7.22
CA ASP A 229 -8.19 13.61 -6.77
C ASP A 229 -7.60 13.11 -5.43
N HIS A 230 -8.15 12.01 -4.89
CA HIS A 230 -7.75 11.45 -3.62
C HIS A 230 -6.94 10.16 -3.78
N LEU A 231 -5.87 10.04 -2.98
CA LEU A 231 -5.16 8.79 -2.76
C LEU A 231 -5.48 8.28 -1.35
N PHE A 232 -5.84 7.00 -1.27
CA PHE A 232 -6.11 6.30 -0.02
C PHE A 232 -5.03 5.23 0.18
N ALA A 233 -4.38 5.22 1.33
CA ALA A 233 -3.35 4.24 1.65
C ALA A 233 -3.69 3.52 2.95
N SER A 234 -3.44 2.21 2.98
CA SER A 234 -3.47 1.41 4.19
C SER A 234 -2.19 0.62 4.38
N GLY A 235 -1.86 0.37 5.63
CA GLY A 235 -0.65 -0.36 5.97
C GLY A 235 -0.39 -0.39 7.46
N LEU A 236 0.80 -0.88 7.80
CA LEU A 236 1.29 -0.93 9.17
C LEU A 236 2.11 0.32 9.48
N PHE A 237 1.70 1.07 10.51
CA PHE A 237 2.34 2.30 10.92
C PHE A 237 3.30 2.08 12.09
N ARG A 238 4.45 2.73 12.02
CA ARG A 238 5.47 2.73 13.07
C ARG A 238 5.68 4.14 13.62
N THR A 239 5.66 4.27 14.94
CA THR A 239 5.86 5.56 15.61
C THR A 239 7.34 5.94 15.66
N PRO A 240 7.73 7.20 15.39
CA PRO A 240 9.10 7.68 15.57
C PRO A 240 9.61 7.46 17.00
N GLY A 241 10.86 6.98 17.16
CA GLY A 241 11.49 6.78 18.47
C GLY A 241 10.86 5.69 19.35
N GLY A 242 9.94 4.89 18.80
CA GLY A 242 9.16 3.91 19.54
C GLY A 242 9.95 2.68 19.97
N THR A 243 10.12 2.53 21.28
CA THR A 243 10.35 1.24 21.96
C THR A 243 9.19 0.27 21.70
N ALA A 244 9.50 -1.02 21.46
CA ALA A 244 8.73 -2.26 21.67
C ALA A 244 7.23 -2.40 21.31
N GLU A 245 6.47 -1.34 21.03
CA GLU A 245 5.05 -1.46 20.68
C GLU A 245 4.88 -2.03 19.26
N PRO A 246 3.94 -2.98 19.07
CA PRO A 246 3.68 -3.57 17.77
C PRO A 246 3.14 -2.49 16.81
N PRO A 247 3.49 -2.58 15.51
CA PRO A 247 2.94 -1.66 14.51
C PRO A 247 1.42 -1.81 14.43
N GLN A 248 0.73 -0.69 14.25
CA GLN A 248 -0.74 -0.63 14.19
C GLN A 248 -1.21 -0.32 12.77
N SER A 249 -2.32 -0.90 12.35
CA SER A 249 -2.89 -0.56 11.05
C SER A 249 -3.44 0.86 11.01
N ARG A 250 -3.19 1.55 9.89
CA ARG A 250 -3.69 2.90 9.62
C ARG A 250 -4.36 2.96 8.26
N TRP A 251 -5.32 3.87 8.19
CA TRP A 251 -5.88 4.40 6.96
C TRP A 251 -5.43 5.86 6.82
N ILE A 252 -4.85 6.23 5.68
CA ILE A 252 -4.47 7.61 5.38
C ILE A 252 -5.12 8.03 4.07
N THR A 253 -5.76 9.20 4.09
CA THR A 253 -6.34 9.85 2.91
C THR A 253 -5.51 11.08 2.56
N PHE A 254 -5.21 11.24 1.27
CA PHE A 254 -4.50 12.38 0.72
C PHE A 254 -5.34 13.07 -0.34
N GLY A 255 -5.52 14.39 -0.24
CA GLY A 255 -6.01 15.22 -1.34
C GLY A 255 -4.84 15.92 -2.01
N GLY A 256 -4.67 15.75 -3.33
CA GLY A 256 -3.54 16.34 -4.06
C GLY A 256 -2.20 15.72 -3.69
N PHE A 257 -2.10 14.38 -3.59
CA PHE A 257 -0.92 13.66 -3.08
C PHE A 257 0.41 14.09 -3.70
N LEU A 258 0.44 14.43 -4.98
CA LEU A 258 1.67 14.83 -5.69
C LEU A 258 2.02 16.32 -5.53
N GLU A 259 1.11 17.13 -5.00
CA GLU A 259 1.29 18.56 -4.81
C GLU A 259 2.12 18.88 -3.56
N SER A 260 2.68 20.09 -3.50
CA SER A 260 3.33 20.58 -2.28
C SER A 260 2.31 20.88 -1.17
N GLU A 261 1.15 21.42 -1.54
CA GLU A 261 0.04 21.78 -0.64
C GLU A 261 -0.97 20.63 -0.51
N PHE A 262 -0.48 19.41 -0.30
CA PHE A 262 -1.36 18.24 -0.12
C PHE A 262 -2.11 18.33 1.22
N ARG A 263 -3.32 17.78 1.25
CA ARG A 263 -4.09 17.59 2.49
C ARG A 263 -4.00 16.13 2.91
N GLN A 264 -3.89 15.89 4.21
CA GLN A 264 -3.75 14.55 4.78
C GLN A 264 -4.70 14.36 5.96
N LYS A 265 -5.29 13.17 6.05
CA LYS A 265 -5.99 12.69 7.23
C LYS A 265 -5.58 11.26 7.54
N SER A 266 -5.33 10.93 8.80
CA SER A 266 -4.92 9.60 9.25
C SER A 266 -5.82 9.10 10.37
N VAL A 267 -6.28 7.86 10.26
CA VAL A 267 -7.17 7.19 11.23
C VAL A 267 -6.54 5.86 11.64
N ALA A 268 -6.57 5.57 12.96
CA ALA A 268 -6.22 4.25 13.49
C ALA A 268 -7.31 3.25 13.11
N LEU A 269 -6.92 2.16 12.46
CA LEU A 269 -7.86 1.08 12.20
C LEU A 269 -7.91 0.16 13.44
N PRO A 270 -9.09 -0.33 13.82
CA PRO A 270 -9.22 -1.20 14.98
C PRO A 270 -8.68 -2.60 14.68
N VAL A 271 -8.20 -3.27 15.73
CA VAL A 271 -7.91 -4.70 15.69
C VAL A 271 -9.22 -5.47 15.85
N ARG A 272 -9.54 -6.35 14.91
CA ARG A 272 -10.71 -7.24 14.99
C ARG A 272 -10.26 -8.69 15.00
N HIS A 273 -10.72 -9.45 15.99
CA HIS A 273 -10.32 -10.86 16.16
C HIS A 273 -8.80 -11.09 16.18
N ARG A 274 -8.04 -10.15 16.75
CA ARG A 274 -6.56 -10.12 16.78
C ARG A 274 -5.89 -9.91 15.41
N VAL A 275 -6.64 -9.37 14.44
CA VAL A 275 -6.16 -9.06 13.10
C VAL A 275 -6.20 -7.54 12.87
N GLU A 276 -5.10 -7.02 12.35
CA GLU A 276 -4.93 -5.62 11.93
C GLU A 276 -5.56 -5.44 10.54
N LEU A 277 -6.62 -4.62 10.43
CA LEU A 277 -7.40 -4.54 9.18
C LEU A 277 -6.57 -4.08 7.97
N GLY A 278 -5.64 -3.16 8.18
CA GLY A 278 -4.79 -2.62 7.11
C GLY A 278 -3.49 -3.37 6.86
N GLN A 279 -3.33 -4.61 7.37
CA GLN A 279 -2.06 -5.34 7.29
C GLN A 279 -1.73 -5.89 5.90
N GLU A 280 -2.73 -6.16 5.06
CA GLU A 280 -2.53 -6.74 3.72
C GLU A 280 -3.37 -5.95 2.68
N GLY A 281 -4.29 -6.61 1.98
CA GLY A 281 -5.05 -6.01 0.88
C GLY A 281 -6.14 -5.04 1.34
N MET A 282 -6.31 -3.95 0.59
CA MET A 282 -7.38 -2.97 0.77
C MET A 282 -7.94 -2.52 -0.57
N ALA A 283 -9.25 -2.30 -0.63
CA ALA A 283 -9.89 -1.70 -1.79
C ALA A 283 -10.92 -0.64 -1.40
N VAL A 284 -11.21 0.25 -2.33
CA VAL A 284 -12.20 1.31 -2.17
C VAL A 284 -13.20 1.21 -3.31
N LEU A 285 -14.47 1.04 -2.97
CA LEU A 285 -15.56 1.10 -3.94
C LEU A 285 -16.62 2.06 -3.41
N GLU A 286 -16.78 3.18 -4.11
CA GLU A 286 -17.77 4.21 -3.78
C GLU A 286 -17.68 4.67 -2.31
N GLN A 287 -18.64 4.26 -1.49
CA GLN A 287 -18.78 4.65 -0.08
C GLN A 287 -18.32 3.55 0.88
N THR A 288 -17.59 2.54 0.41
CA THR A 288 -17.16 1.41 1.24
C THR A 288 -15.69 1.11 1.02
N VAL A 289 -14.99 0.89 2.12
CA VAL A 289 -13.62 0.41 2.17
C VAL A 289 -13.64 -1.05 2.57
N TYR A 290 -12.92 -1.86 1.82
CA TYR A 290 -12.80 -3.30 1.99
C TYR A 290 -11.38 -3.62 2.45
N PHE A 291 -11.26 -4.51 3.43
CA PHE A 291 -9.99 -4.99 3.96
C PHE A 291 -9.95 -6.52 3.90
N LEU A 292 -8.84 -7.07 3.40
CA LEU A 292 -8.56 -8.50 3.42
C LEU A 292 -7.24 -8.74 4.13
N PRO A 293 -7.23 -8.72 5.47
CA PRO A 293 -6.01 -8.72 6.27
C PRO A 293 -5.42 -10.11 6.55
N GLU A 294 -6.15 -11.17 6.22
CA GLU A 294 -5.74 -12.56 6.50
C GLU A 294 -5.31 -13.27 5.22
N ASP A 295 -4.47 -14.31 5.37
CA ASP A 295 -4.12 -15.22 4.28
C ASP A 295 -5.34 -15.99 3.76
N LEU A 296 -5.27 -16.36 2.49
CA LEU A 296 -6.24 -17.22 1.87
C LEU A 296 -6.00 -18.69 2.23
N GLY A 297 -7.08 -19.42 2.53
CA GLY A 297 -6.98 -20.81 2.97
C GLY A 297 -8.33 -21.50 3.16
N PRO A 298 -8.47 -22.42 4.13
CA PRO A 298 -9.73 -23.12 4.41
C PRO A 298 -10.88 -22.20 4.85
N SER A 299 -10.55 -21.03 5.36
CA SER A 299 -11.48 -19.97 5.71
C SER A 299 -10.81 -18.64 5.46
N SER A 300 -11.52 -17.73 4.81
CA SER A 300 -11.03 -16.37 4.56
C SER A 300 -12.18 -15.40 4.69
N ARG A 301 -11.87 -14.20 5.16
CA ARG A 301 -12.86 -13.19 5.49
C ARG A 301 -12.38 -11.84 5.04
N LEU A 302 -13.30 -11.11 4.46
CA LEU A 302 -13.14 -9.72 4.12
C LEU A 302 -13.93 -8.89 5.13
N PHE A 303 -13.44 -7.70 5.45
CA PHE A 303 -14.12 -6.73 6.29
C PHE A 303 -14.51 -5.52 5.46
N SER A 304 -15.71 -5.00 5.66
CA SER A 304 -16.18 -3.79 5.00
C SER A 304 -16.53 -2.72 6.03
N VAL A 305 -16.16 -1.49 5.73
CA VAL A 305 -16.36 -0.30 6.57
C VAL A 305 -16.90 0.83 5.69
N PRO A 306 -17.96 1.55 6.11
CA PRO A 306 -18.40 2.74 5.39
C PRO A 306 -17.28 3.77 5.35
N ARG A 307 -16.98 4.31 4.16
CA ARG A 307 -15.85 5.23 3.96
C ARG A 307 -16.00 6.50 4.79
N ALA A 308 -17.22 7.02 4.91
CA ALA A 308 -17.52 8.20 5.72
C ALA A 308 -17.01 8.07 7.16
N GLU A 309 -17.04 6.87 7.76
CA GLU A 309 -16.57 6.64 9.13
C GLU A 309 -15.04 6.73 9.26
N LEU A 310 -14.30 6.50 8.16
CA LEU A 310 -12.85 6.68 8.11
C LEU A 310 -12.44 8.10 7.68
N GLU A 311 -13.38 8.87 7.15
CA GLU A 311 -13.20 10.25 6.70
C GLU A 311 -13.72 11.29 7.72
N ASN A 312 -14.43 10.85 8.78
CA ASN A 312 -14.96 11.66 9.90
C ASN A 312 -13.93 11.99 10.97
#